data_AF-A0A497FX40-F1
#
_entry.id   AF-A0A497FX40-F1
#
_cell.length_a   1.000
_cell.length_b   1.000
_cell.length_c   1.000
_cell.angle_alpha   90.00
_cell.angle_beta   90.00
_cell.angle_gamma   90.00
#
_symmetry.space_group_name_H-M   'P 1'
#
loop_
_entity.id
_entity.type
_entity.pdbx_description
1 polymer ?
#
loop_
_entity_poly.entity_id
_entity_poly.type
_entity_poly.pdbx_seq_one_letter_code
_entity_poly.pdbx_strand_id
1 'polypeptide(L)'
;AGSQIDTPWTGIEFEVAAHMISEGMVEEAFKILKAIHERYARYGEYWNHIECGGHYYRPMDSWLVLMALEGLLYNGFEKRLRLMPKVNEKSFKGLLTVTGSWGLIEHVVEDNVQKVSIKLDRGSLKLKMFELKRFSDVEKVEVFVEGKAVEARFVEKESRVVVELSREIDAAKTIEVRIYYR
;
A
#
# COMPACT_ATOMS: atom_id res chain seq x y z
N ALA A 1 30.67 22.85 -11.02
CA ALA A 1 29.91 22.37 -9.86
C ALA A 1 28.59 23.14 -9.85
N GLY A 2 27.45 22.46 -10.04
CA GLY A 2 26.14 23.08 -9.88
C GLY A 2 25.89 23.36 -8.41
N SER A 3 25.30 24.51 -8.09
CA SER A 3 24.87 24.83 -6.73
C SER A 3 23.48 24.23 -6.47
N GLN A 4 23.00 24.29 -5.22
CA GLN A 4 21.69 23.73 -4.86
C GLN A 4 20.54 24.27 -5.73
N ILE A 5 20.62 25.51 -6.22
CA ILE A 5 19.57 26.11 -7.06
C ILE A 5 19.56 25.57 -8.50
N ASP A 6 20.66 24.92 -8.94
CA ASP A 6 20.84 24.46 -10.32
C ASP A 6 20.67 22.93 -10.50
N THR A 7 20.48 22.20 -9.40
CA THR A 7 20.30 20.74 -9.42
C THR A 7 18.86 20.37 -9.06
N PRO A 8 18.21 19.44 -9.77
CA PRO A 8 16.92 18.91 -9.34
C PRO A 8 17.00 18.30 -7.94
N TRP A 9 15.98 18.51 -7.11
CA TRP A 9 15.92 17.93 -5.76
C TRP A 9 15.04 16.69 -5.77
N THR A 10 15.63 15.56 -6.13
CA THR A 10 14.83 14.37 -6.45
C THR A 10 14.07 13.80 -5.26
N GLY A 11 14.62 13.87 -4.05
CA GLY A 11 13.88 13.47 -2.86
C GLY A 11 12.62 14.31 -2.65
N ILE A 12 12.71 15.63 -2.85
CA ILE A 12 11.52 16.50 -2.78
C ILE A 12 10.52 16.19 -3.90
N GLU A 13 10.97 15.87 -5.11
CA GLU A 13 10.08 15.46 -6.20
C GLU A 13 9.33 14.15 -5.85
N PHE A 14 9.98 13.19 -5.18
CA PHE A 14 9.31 11.97 -4.70
C PHE A 14 8.30 12.25 -3.58
N GLU A 15 8.63 13.08 -2.60
CA GLU A 15 7.72 13.51 -1.54
C GLU A 15 6.47 14.18 -2.13
N VAL A 16 6.65 15.13 -3.05
CA VAL A 16 5.55 15.83 -3.73
C VAL A 16 4.68 14.83 -4.49
N ALA A 17 5.28 13.88 -5.22
CA ALA A 17 4.53 12.85 -5.92
C ALA A 17 3.75 11.93 -4.97
N ALA A 18 4.36 11.49 -3.87
CA ALA A 18 3.70 10.64 -2.86
C ALA A 18 2.53 11.37 -2.18
N HIS A 19 2.70 12.66 -1.88
CA HIS A 19 1.64 13.49 -1.33
C HIS A 19 0.50 13.70 -2.34
N MET A 20 0.83 13.98 -3.61
CA MET A 20 -0.17 14.06 -4.69
C MET A 20 -1.00 12.77 -4.80
N ILE A 21 -0.35 11.60 -4.74
CA ILE A 21 -1.05 10.29 -4.76
C ILE A 21 -1.99 10.15 -3.55
N SER A 22 -1.55 10.58 -2.37
CA SER A 22 -2.35 10.54 -1.14
C SER A 22 -3.62 11.39 -1.25
N GLU A 23 -3.52 12.56 -1.89
CA GLU A 23 -4.64 13.48 -2.18
C GLU A 23 -5.47 13.08 -3.42
N GLY A 24 -5.10 12.00 -4.12
CA GLY A 24 -5.83 11.52 -5.30
C GLY A 24 -5.41 12.14 -6.64
N MET A 25 -4.35 12.94 -6.66
CA MET A 25 -3.75 13.54 -7.87
C MET A 25 -2.75 12.56 -8.53
N VAL A 26 -3.22 11.34 -8.86
CA VAL A 26 -2.36 10.24 -9.31
C VAL A 26 -1.73 10.53 -10.67
N GLU A 27 -2.48 11.15 -11.60
CA GLU A 27 -1.99 11.46 -12.94
C GLU A 27 -0.87 12.53 -12.90
N GLU A 28 -1.03 13.56 -12.07
CA GLU A 28 -0.03 14.60 -11.86
C GLU A 28 1.24 14.04 -11.22
N ALA A 29 1.09 13.20 -10.20
CA ALA A 29 2.23 12.52 -9.58
C ALA A 29 3.01 11.69 -10.61
N PHE A 30 2.30 10.98 -11.50
CA PHE A 30 2.95 10.17 -12.54
C PHE A 30 3.72 11.00 -13.56
N LYS A 31 3.31 12.24 -13.84
CA LYS A 31 4.09 13.17 -14.68
C LYS A 31 5.42 13.51 -14.00
N ILE A 32 5.44 13.75 -12.69
CA ILE A 32 6.67 13.99 -11.92
C ILE A 32 7.57 12.75 -11.93
N LEU A 33 7.02 11.58 -11.58
CA LEU A 33 7.77 10.32 -11.55
C LEU A 33 8.36 9.96 -12.92
N LYS A 34 7.61 10.19 -14.00
CA LYS A 34 8.09 10.01 -15.37
C LYS A 34 9.24 10.97 -15.69
N ALA A 35 9.15 12.23 -15.28
CA ALA A 35 10.23 13.20 -15.49
C ALA A 35 11.52 12.82 -14.75
N ILE A 36 11.41 12.31 -13.51
CA ILE A 36 12.55 11.74 -12.76
C ILE A 36 13.15 10.55 -13.52
N HIS A 37 12.31 9.57 -13.88
CA HIS A 37 12.74 8.37 -14.59
C HIS A 37 13.47 8.71 -15.90
N GLU A 38 12.89 9.55 -16.75
CA GLU A 38 13.48 9.95 -18.03
C GLU A 38 14.79 10.74 -17.87
N ARG A 39 14.91 11.55 -16.82
CA ARG A 39 16.14 12.28 -16.51
C ARG A 39 17.29 11.31 -16.23
N TYR A 40 17.08 10.36 -15.33
CA TYR A 40 18.14 9.44 -14.91
C TYR A 40 18.38 8.31 -15.90
N ALA A 41 17.36 7.86 -16.64
CA ALA A 41 17.52 6.92 -17.75
C ALA A 41 18.40 7.51 -18.87
N ARG A 42 18.29 8.81 -19.16
CA ARG A 42 19.15 9.50 -20.13
C ARG A 42 20.57 9.75 -19.60
N TYR A 43 20.70 10.04 -18.31
CA TYR A 43 21.99 10.40 -17.70
C TYR A 43 22.87 9.17 -17.40
N GLY A 44 22.27 7.99 -17.19
CA GLY A 44 22.98 6.73 -16.94
C GLY A 44 23.24 6.44 -15.46
N GLU A 45 23.10 7.43 -14.59
CA GLU A 45 23.25 7.32 -13.12
C GLU A 45 21.91 6.95 -12.46
N TYR A 46 21.26 5.86 -12.91
CA TYR A 46 19.87 5.55 -12.50
C TYR A 46 19.71 5.36 -10.99
N TRP A 47 20.71 4.78 -10.34
CA TRP A 47 20.70 4.51 -8.91
C TRP A 47 21.41 5.60 -8.09
N ASN A 48 21.89 6.64 -8.77
CA ASN A 48 22.67 7.71 -8.17
C ASN A 48 22.04 9.06 -8.52
N HIS A 49 20.98 9.35 -7.76
CA HIS A 49 20.22 10.57 -7.94
C HIS A 49 21.04 11.77 -7.46
N ILE A 50 21.27 12.74 -8.35
CA ILE A 50 22.04 13.94 -8.05
C ILE A 50 21.17 14.93 -7.30
N GLU A 51 21.48 15.13 -6.02
CA GLU A 51 20.81 16.08 -5.15
C GLU A 51 21.82 16.61 -4.13
N CYS A 52 22.21 17.88 -4.24
CA CYS A 52 23.33 18.42 -3.45
C CYS A 52 24.67 17.64 -3.62
N GLY A 53 24.84 16.95 -4.76
CA GLY A 53 25.95 16.03 -5.02
C GLY A 53 25.46 14.61 -5.37
N GLY A 54 26.39 13.69 -5.63
CA GLY A 54 26.07 12.30 -6.04
C GLY A 54 26.10 11.25 -4.93
N HIS A 55 26.01 11.66 -3.66
CA HIS A 55 26.06 10.72 -2.52
C HIS A 55 25.00 11.02 -1.47
N TYR A 56 23.99 11.79 -1.86
CA TYR A 56 22.98 12.22 -0.93
C TYR A 56 21.82 11.24 -0.95
N TYR A 57 21.52 10.66 0.21
CA TYR A 57 20.60 9.51 0.33
C TYR A 57 19.12 9.90 0.30
N ARG A 58 18.77 11.18 0.27
CA ARG A 58 17.37 11.64 0.33
C ARG A 58 16.46 10.94 -0.69
N PRO A 59 16.84 10.74 -1.96
CA PRO A 59 16.03 10.04 -2.97
C PRO A 59 15.61 8.58 -2.63
N MET A 60 16.15 8.00 -1.55
CA MET A 60 15.62 6.75 -0.97
C MET A 60 14.19 6.92 -0.43
N ASP A 61 13.73 8.15 -0.21
CA ASP A 61 12.33 8.50 0.05
C ASP A 61 11.38 8.17 -1.11
N SER A 62 11.88 7.75 -2.27
CA SER A 62 11.10 7.08 -3.32
C SER A 62 10.22 5.94 -2.80
N TRP A 63 10.58 5.32 -1.67
CA TRP A 63 9.74 4.35 -0.97
C TRP A 63 8.35 4.90 -0.56
N LEU A 64 8.24 6.20 -0.29
CA LEU A 64 6.98 6.87 0.04
C LEU A 64 5.97 6.77 -1.12
N VAL A 65 6.46 6.78 -2.37
CA VAL A 65 5.62 6.61 -3.56
C VAL A 65 4.97 5.24 -3.56
N LEU A 66 5.72 4.18 -3.23
CA LEU A 66 5.17 2.85 -3.08
C LEU A 66 4.06 2.87 -2.03
N MET A 67 4.37 3.29 -0.80
CA MET A 67 3.37 3.31 0.28
C MET A 67 2.09 4.10 -0.07
N ALA A 68 2.24 5.23 -0.76
CA ALA A 68 1.11 6.05 -1.22
C ALA A 68 0.25 5.31 -2.26
N LEU A 69 0.88 4.60 -3.22
CA LEU A 69 0.18 3.82 -4.24
C LEU A 69 -0.55 2.61 -3.66
N GLU A 70 0.05 1.91 -2.71
CA GLU A 70 -0.57 0.76 -2.06
C GLU A 70 -1.78 1.18 -1.19
N GLY A 71 -1.74 2.41 -0.65
CA GLY A 71 -2.69 2.86 0.36
C GLY A 71 -2.69 1.93 1.58
N LEU A 72 -1.55 1.32 1.85
CA LEU A 72 -1.34 0.35 2.91
C LEU A 72 -0.96 1.08 4.19
N LEU A 73 -1.69 0.84 5.27
CA LEU A 73 -1.39 1.41 6.57
C LEU A 73 -1.68 0.37 7.65
N TYR A 74 -0.69 0.11 8.51
CA TYR A 74 -0.87 -0.71 9.68
C TYR A 74 -0.79 0.12 10.96
N ASN A 75 -1.88 0.15 11.73
CA ASN A 75 -1.88 0.71 13.08
C ASN A 75 -1.67 -0.41 14.11
N GLY A 76 -0.48 -0.46 14.70
CA GLY A 76 -0.10 -1.46 15.71
C GLY A 76 -0.79 -1.31 17.08
N PHE A 77 -1.37 -0.15 17.41
CA PHE A 77 -2.15 0.04 18.63
C PHE A 77 -3.57 -0.52 18.47
N GLU A 78 -4.21 -0.22 17.34
CA GLU A 78 -5.58 -0.68 17.03
C GLU A 78 -5.62 -2.08 16.39
N LYS A 79 -4.45 -2.64 16.05
CA LYS A 79 -4.32 -3.88 15.27
C LYS A 79 -5.13 -3.82 13.98
N ARG A 80 -5.06 -2.67 13.30
CA ARG A 80 -5.84 -2.38 12.09
C ARG A 80 -4.91 -2.33 10.88
N LEU A 81 -5.20 -3.15 9.87
CA LEU A 81 -4.58 -3.04 8.55
C LEU A 81 -5.57 -2.41 7.58
N ARG A 82 -5.16 -1.32 6.93
CA ARG A 82 -5.85 -0.70 5.81
C ARG A 82 -5.16 -1.09 4.51
N LEU A 83 -5.95 -1.38 3.48
CA LEU A 83 -5.50 -1.50 2.10
C LEU A 83 -6.47 -0.77 1.17
N MET A 84 -5.99 0.28 0.51
CA MET A 84 -6.78 1.09 -0.43
C MET A 84 -5.90 1.50 -1.62
N PRO A 85 -5.61 0.58 -2.55
CA PRO A 85 -4.71 0.86 -3.67
C PRO A 85 -5.22 2.06 -4.48
N LYS A 86 -4.32 2.96 -4.85
CA LYS A 86 -4.62 4.16 -5.66
C LYS A 86 -4.51 3.90 -7.16
N VAL A 87 -3.93 2.75 -7.52
CA VAL A 87 -3.82 2.24 -8.89
C VAL A 87 -4.26 0.79 -8.91
N ASN A 88 -4.80 0.35 -10.05
CA ASN A 88 -5.29 -1.02 -10.24
C ASN A 88 -6.21 -1.46 -9.08
N GLU A 89 -7.16 -0.61 -8.70
CA GLU A 89 -7.91 -0.77 -7.45
C GLU A 89 -8.63 -2.11 -7.30
N LYS A 90 -8.98 -2.77 -8.43
CA LYS A 90 -9.63 -4.08 -8.48
C LYS A 90 -8.67 -5.26 -8.63
N SER A 91 -7.39 -5.02 -8.89
CA SER A 91 -6.38 -6.06 -9.13
C SER A 91 -5.00 -5.54 -8.75
N PHE A 92 -4.67 -5.61 -7.47
CA PHE A 92 -3.45 -5.09 -6.89
C PHE A 92 -2.60 -6.22 -6.30
N LYS A 93 -1.28 -6.13 -6.48
CA LYS A 93 -0.28 -6.98 -5.83
C LYS A 93 0.88 -6.10 -5.39
N GLY A 94 1.24 -6.17 -4.12
CA GLY A 94 2.25 -5.31 -3.52
C GLY A 94 3.06 -5.99 -2.44
N LEU A 95 4.00 -5.23 -1.90
CA LEU A 95 4.81 -5.64 -0.78
C LEU A 95 4.06 -5.28 0.50
N LEU A 96 3.92 -6.24 1.40
CA LEU A 96 3.51 -5.93 2.76
C LEU A 96 4.77 -5.70 3.57
N THR A 97 5.00 -4.47 4.04
CA THR A 97 6.07 -4.16 5.00
C THR A 97 5.48 -3.45 6.20
N VAL A 98 5.54 -4.10 7.36
CA VAL A 98 5.07 -3.56 8.64
C VAL A 98 6.10 -3.87 9.72
N THR A 99 5.93 -3.32 10.92
CA THR A 99 6.89 -3.49 12.01
C THR A 99 7.22 -4.96 12.28
N GLY A 100 8.46 -5.36 11.97
CA GLY A 100 8.99 -6.70 12.22
C GLY A 100 8.56 -7.78 11.23
N SER A 101 7.77 -7.46 10.20
CA SER A 101 7.15 -8.44 9.31
C SER A 101 7.10 -7.98 7.86
N TRP A 102 7.34 -8.90 6.94
CA TRP A 102 7.23 -8.62 5.52
C TRP A 102 6.71 -9.82 4.72
N GLY A 103 6.17 -9.53 3.55
CA GLY A 103 5.66 -10.52 2.61
C GLY A 103 4.92 -9.87 1.46
N LEU A 104 3.86 -10.53 1.00
CA LEU A 104 3.04 -10.09 -0.12
C LEU A 104 1.59 -9.85 0.33
N ILE A 105 0.99 -8.84 -0.27
CA ILE A 105 -0.45 -8.60 -0.19
C ILE A 105 -1.03 -8.50 -1.60
N GLU A 106 -2.10 -9.23 -1.83
CA GLU A 106 -2.83 -9.29 -3.09
C GLU A 106 -4.29 -8.96 -2.85
N HIS A 107 -4.89 -8.24 -3.78
CA HIS A 107 -6.29 -7.86 -3.76
C HIS A 107 -6.87 -8.00 -5.17
N VAL A 108 -7.95 -8.77 -5.31
CA VAL A 108 -8.69 -8.94 -6.55
C VAL A 108 -10.18 -8.73 -6.30
N VAL A 109 -10.88 -8.05 -7.21
CA VAL A 109 -12.34 -7.91 -7.23
C VAL A 109 -12.87 -8.50 -8.53
N GLU A 110 -13.56 -9.63 -8.42
CA GLU A 110 -14.11 -10.39 -9.54
C GLU A 110 -15.42 -11.05 -9.09
N ASP A 111 -16.41 -11.17 -9.97
CA ASP A 111 -17.69 -11.86 -9.69
C ASP A 111 -18.37 -11.44 -8.37
N ASN A 112 -18.44 -10.14 -8.10
CA ASN A 112 -18.98 -9.56 -6.86
C ASN A 112 -18.26 -10.03 -5.58
N VAL A 113 -17.03 -10.53 -5.68
CA VAL A 113 -16.20 -10.91 -4.55
C VAL A 113 -14.91 -10.09 -4.55
N GLN A 114 -14.70 -9.33 -3.48
CA GLN A 114 -13.39 -8.76 -3.16
C GLN A 114 -12.61 -9.76 -2.31
N LYS A 115 -11.50 -10.25 -2.84
CA LYS A 115 -10.57 -11.14 -2.16
C LYS A 115 -9.28 -10.39 -1.83
N VAL A 116 -8.89 -10.38 -0.56
CA VAL A 116 -7.59 -9.87 -0.10
C VAL A 116 -6.81 -11.03 0.53
N SER A 117 -5.61 -11.28 0.03
CA SER A 117 -4.72 -12.36 0.48
C SER A 117 -3.39 -11.77 0.96
N ILE A 118 -2.99 -12.14 2.16
CA ILE A 118 -1.70 -11.81 2.75
C ILE A 118 -0.90 -13.10 2.90
N LYS A 119 0.34 -13.08 2.43
CA LYS A 119 1.33 -14.11 2.69
C LYS A 119 2.54 -13.47 3.35
N LEU A 120 2.86 -13.88 4.56
CA LEU A 120 4.05 -13.44 5.28
C LEU A 120 5.21 -14.39 4.97
N ASP A 121 6.34 -13.81 4.59
CA ASP A 121 7.60 -14.53 4.42
C ASP A 121 8.49 -14.39 5.68
N ARG A 122 8.29 -13.33 6.47
CA ARG A 122 8.97 -13.11 7.75
C ARG A 122 8.06 -12.43 8.77
N GLY A 123 8.25 -12.80 10.04
CA GLY A 123 7.59 -12.17 11.18
C GLY A 123 6.18 -12.70 11.42
N SER A 124 5.39 -11.94 12.18
CA SER A 124 3.97 -12.21 12.40
C SER A 124 3.17 -10.91 12.40
N LEU A 125 1.88 -11.00 12.11
CA LEU A 125 0.99 -9.86 11.97
C LEU A 125 -0.17 -9.98 12.95
N LYS A 126 -0.19 -9.06 13.91
CA LYS A 126 -1.26 -8.96 14.91
C LYS A 126 -2.41 -8.13 14.37
N LEU A 127 -3.61 -8.71 14.26
CA LEU A 127 -4.76 -8.04 13.67
C LEU A 127 -6.05 -8.27 14.44
N LYS A 128 -6.88 -7.23 14.42
CA LYS A 128 -8.26 -7.23 14.89
C LYS A 128 -9.20 -6.69 13.83
N MET A 129 -8.70 -5.82 12.95
CA MET A 129 -9.51 -5.15 11.93
C MET A 129 -8.81 -5.07 10.58
N PHE A 130 -9.59 -5.26 9.52
CA PHE A 130 -9.24 -4.83 8.16
C PHE A 130 -10.08 -3.63 7.78
N GLU A 131 -9.47 -2.69 7.07
CA GLU A 131 -10.16 -1.55 6.47
C GLU A 131 -9.89 -1.58 4.96
N LEU A 132 -10.94 -1.87 4.19
CA LEU A 132 -10.84 -2.10 2.76
C LEU A 132 -11.73 -1.12 2.01
N LYS A 133 -11.38 -0.82 0.76
CA LYS A 133 -12.26 -0.06 -0.15
C LYS A 133 -13.55 -0.85 -0.38
N ARG A 134 -14.70 -0.16 -0.34
CA ARG A 134 -16.02 -0.75 -0.62
C ARG A 134 -16.39 -0.50 -2.08
N PHE A 135 -16.78 -1.55 -2.80
CA PHE A 135 -17.17 -1.47 -4.22
C PHE A 135 -18.68 -1.55 -4.48
N SER A 136 -19.44 -2.19 -3.58
CA SER A 136 -20.92 -2.26 -3.59
C SER A 136 -21.40 -2.57 -2.16
N ASP A 137 -22.70 -2.77 -1.97
CA ASP A 137 -23.27 -3.14 -0.68
C ASP A 137 -22.84 -4.54 -0.26
N VAL A 138 -22.37 -4.68 0.98
CA VAL A 138 -21.80 -5.92 1.48
C VAL A 138 -22.90 -6.90 1.90
N GLU A 139 -22.89 -8.09 1.31
CA GLU A 139 -23.78 -9.19 1.71
C GLU A 139 -23.22 -9.94 2.91
N LYS A 140 -21.95 -10.37 2.82
CA LYS A 140 -21.27 -11.13 3.87
C LYS A 140 -19.75 -10.99 3.76
N VAL A 141 -19.06 -11.37 4.83
CA VAL A 141 -17.60 -11.44 4.89
C VAL A 141 -17.15 -12.81 5.41
N GLU A 142 -16.05 -13.30 4.88
CA GLU A 142 -15.39 -14.52 5.34
C GLU A 142 -13.92 -14.21 5.57
N VAL A 143 -13.38 -14.66 6.71
CA VAL A 143 -11.97 -14.47 7.05
C VAL A 143 -11.35 -15.81 7.38
N PHE A 144 -10.19 -16.09 6.79
CA PHE A 144 -9.40 -17.28 7.05
C PHE A 144 -8.01 -16.89 7.51
N VAL A 145 -7.56 -17.48 8.61
CA VAL A 145 -6.21 -17.30 9.15
C VAL A 145 -5.55 -18.67 9.17
N GLU A 146 -4.49 -18.81 8.40
CA GLU A 146 -3.76 -20.07 8.25
C GLU A 146 -4.69 -21.25 7.88
N GLY A 147 -5.65 -20.97 7.00
CA GLY A 147 -6.65 -21.93 6.51
C GLY A 147 -7.84 -22.18 7.46
N LYS A 148 -7.87 -21.58 8.66
CA LYS A 148 -8.97 -21.72 9.62
C LYS A 148 -9.90 -20.52 9.56
N ALA A 149 -11.21 -20.77 9.47
CA ALA A 149 -12.20 -19.71 9.52
C ALA A 149 -12.15 -18.97 10.86
N VAL A 150 -12.22 -17.65 10.81
CA VAL A 150 -12.32 -16.76 11.97
C VAL A 150 -13.61 -15.96 11.82
N GLU A 151 -14.45 -16.02 12.84
CA GLU A 151 -15.68 -15.22 12.88
C GLU A 151 -15.34 -13.73 12.79
N ALA A 152 -16.07 -13.01 11.95
CA ALA A 152 -15.89 -11.59 11.73
C ALA A 152 -17.25 -10.91 11.48
N ARG A 153 -17.34 -9.65 11.89
CA ARG A 153 -18.44 -8.75 11.55
C ARG A 153 -17.93 -7.65 10.62
N PHE A 154 -18.83 -6.96 9.94
CA PHE A 154 -18.46 -5.83 9.10
C PHE A 154 -19.31 -4.60 9.41
N VAL A 155 -18.74 -3.42 9.15
CA VAL A 155 -19.43 -2.14 9.19
C VAL A 155 -19.15 -1.41 7.89
N GLU A 156 -20.21 -1.06 7.16
CA GLU A 156 -20.12 -0.23 5.97
C GLU A 156 -20.01 1.24 6.34
N LYS A 157 -19.14 1.95 5.62
CA LYS A 157 -19.03 3.40 5.60
C LYS A 157 -19.04 3.82 4.13
N GLU A 158 -19.24 5.11 3.84
CA GLU A 158 -19.44 5.63 2.47
C GLU A 158 -18.56 4.94 1.41
N SER A 159 -17.23 5.00 1.57
CA SER A 159 -16.25 4.45 0.61
C SER A 159 -15.45 3.25 1.10
N ARG A 160 -15.76 2.73 2.30
CA ARG A 160 -14.94 1.70 2.96
C ARG A 160 -15.77 0.72 3.76
N VAL A 161 -15.26 -0.49 3.90
CA VAL A 161 -15.79 -1.54 4.77
C VAL A 161 -14.75 -1.85 5.84
N VAL A 162 -15.18 -1.87 7.09
CA VAL A 162 -14.34 -2.30 8.22
C VAL A 162 -14.76 -3.71 8.58
N VAL A 163 -13.86 -4.68 8.43
CA VAL A 163 -14.05 -6.07 8.86
C VAL A 163 -13.38 -6.25 10.21
N GLU A 164 -14.14 -6.54 11.24
CA GLU A 164 -13.66 -6.74 12.60
C GLU A 164 -13.75 -8.22 12.99
N LEU A 165 -12.61 -8.80 13.38
CA LEU A 165 -12.51 -10.19 13.81
C LEU A 165 -13.08 -10.35 15.22
N SER A 166 -13.68 -11.49 15.54
CA SER A 166 -14.23 -11.76 16.87
C SER A 166 -13.17 -11.73 17.98
N ARG A 167 -11.91 -12.02 17.64
CA ARG A 167 -10.73 -11.95 18.51
C ARG A 167 -9.52 -11.34 17.80
N GLU A 168 -8.55 -10.87 18.56
CA GLU A 168 -7.22 -10.57 18.00
C GLU A 168 -6.58 -11.87 17.51
N ILE A 169 -5.94 -11.80 16.35
CA ILE A 169 -5.15 -12.88 15.76
C ILE A 169 -3.68 -12.48 15.76
N ASP A 170 -2.80 -13.48 15.76
CA ASP A 170 -1.37 -13.33 15.48
C ASP A 170 -1.03 -14.37 14.40
N ALA A 171 -0.94 -13.91 13.15
CA ALA A 171 -0.75 -14.79 11.99
C ALA A 171 0.70 -14.74 11.52
N ALA A 172 1.31 -15.89 11.26
CA ALA A 172 2.71 -15.97 10.82
C ALA A 172 2.86 -16.41 9.35
N LYS A 173 1.76 -16.88 8.72
CA LYS A 173 1.81 -17.41 7.34
C LYS A 173 0.82 -16.71 6.41
N THR A 174 -0.47 -17.01 6.54
CA THR A 174 -1.46 -16.57 5.55
C THR A 174 -2.71 -16.00 6.21
N ILE A 175 -3.23 -14.93 5.63
CA ILE A 175 -4.55 -14.39 5.96
C ILE A 175 -5.30 -14.20 4.65
N GLU A 176 -6.57 -14.57 4.62
CA GLU A 176 -7.45 -14.31 3.49
C GLU A 176 -8.75 -13.69 3.98
N VAL A 177 -9.16 -12.59 3.36
CA VAL A 177 -10.44 -11.91 3.59
C VAL A 177 -11.22 -11.94 2.28
N ARG A 178 -12.47 -12.37 2.34
CA ARG A 178 -13.41 -12.33 1.22
C ARG A 178 -14.61 -11.48 1.62
N ILE A 179 -14.96 -10.51 0.78
CA ILE A 179 -16.14 -9.67 0.92
C ILE A 179 -17.02 -9.95 -0.28
N TYR A 180 -18.24 -10.41 0.00
CA TYR A 180 -19.24 -10.71 -1.02
C TYR A 180 -20.17 -9.53 -1.12
N TYR A 181 -20.39 -9.05 -2.34
CA TYR A 181 -21.23 -7.91 -2.64
C TYR A 181 -22.56 -8.33 -3.26
N ARG A 182 -23.59 -7.50 -3.03
CA ARG A 182 -24.87 -7.58 -3.73
C ARG A 182 -24.80 -6.92 -5.11
#